data_AF-A0A538HNS6-F1
#
_entry.id   AF-A0A538HNS6-F1
#
_cell.length_a   1.000
_cell.length_b   1.000
_cell.length_c   1.000
_cell.angle_alpha   90.00
_cell.angle_beta   90.00
_cell.angle_gamma   90.00
#
_symmetry.space_group_name_H-M   'P 1'
#
loop_
_entity.id
_entity.type
_entity.pdbx_description
1 polymer ?
#
loop_
_entity_poly.entity_id
_entity_poly.type
_entity_poly.pdbx_seq_one_letter_code
_entity_poly.pdbx_strand_id
1 'polypeptide(L)' 'MTAAQFELLEPASAEELLRARFEALAERGCPLGDALVIASHVEVDIVDAVGLLDRGCPPDLVLPTLA' A
#
# COMPACT_ATOMS: atom_id res chain seq x y z
N MET A 1 -24.92 -1.10 -9.70
CA MET A 1 -23.90 -2.12 -9.37
C MET A 1 -24.53 -3.07 -8.36
N THR A 2 -24.51 -4.37 -8.60
CA THR A 2 -25.16 -5.38 -7.73
C THR A 2 -24.12 -6.12 -6.90
N ALA A 3 -24.48 -6.49 -5.67
CA ALA A 3 -23.59 -7.09 -4.66
C ALA A 3 -22.80 -8.32 -5.17
N ALA A 4 -23.36 -9.07 -6.11
CA ALA A 4 -22.73 -10.25 -6.72
C ALA A 4 -21.46 -9.94 -7.56
N GLN A 5 -21.26 -8.69 -8.00
CA GLN A 5 -20.05 -8.30 -8.71
C GLN A 5 -18.88 -8.01 -7.75
N PHE A 6 -19.17 -7.82 -6.45
CA PHE A 6 -18.17 -7.53 -5.42
C PHE A 6 -17.53 -8.81 -4.86
N GLU A 7 -18.25 -9.94 -4.90
CA GLU A 7 -17.74 -11.25 -4.44
C GLU A 7 -16.74 -11.87 -5.43
N LEU A 8 -16.77 -11.55 -6.73
CA LEU A 8 -15.82 -12.08 -7.73
C LEU A 8 -14.46 -11.35 -7.79
N LEU A 9 -14.22 -10.38 -6.90
CA LEU A 9 -12.90 -9.83 -6.59
C LEU A 9 -12.11 -10.75 -5.63
N GLU A 10 -12.64 -11.94 -5.35
CA GLU A 10 -11.98 -13.07 -4.71
C GLU A 10 -10.55 -13.32 -5.28
N PRO A 11 -9.64 -13.83 -4.45
CA PRO A 11 -8.20 -13.52 -4.23
C PRO A 11 -7.32 -12.79 -5.27
N ALA A 12 -7.60 -12.86 -6.57
CA ALA A 12 -6.79 -12.22 -7.60
C ALA A 12 -6.68 -10.71 -7.39
N SER A 13 -7.78 -10.07 -6.95
CA SER A 13 -7.78 -8.62 -6.71
C SER A 13 -6.97 -8.20 -5.48
N ALA A 14 -6.88 -9.06 -4.45
CA ALA A 14 -6.14 -8.75 -3.23
C ALA A 14 -4.63 -8.85 -3.46
N GLU A 15 -4.18 -9.87 -4.20
CA GLU A 15 -2.79 -10.00 -4.63
C GLU A 15 -2.41 -8.86 -5.59
N GLU A 16 -3.26 -8.53 -6.57
CA GLU A 16 -3.04 -7.40 -7.48
C GLU A 16 -2.98 -6.07 -6.74
N LEU A 17 -3.87 -5.83 -5.76
CA LEU A 17 -3.86 -4.64 -4.92
C LEU A 17 -2.57 -4.56 -4.11
N LEU A 18 -2.17 -5.64 -3.44
CA LEU A 18 -0.98 -5.66 -2.61
C LEU A 18 0.30 -5.50 -3.45
N ARG A 19 0.34 -6.12 -4.65
CA ARG A 19 1.40 -5.93 -5.63
C ARG A 19 1.49 -4.48 -6.08
N ALA A 20 0.38 -3.88 -6.51
CA ALA A 20 0.35 -2.49 -6.94
C ALA A 20 0.79 -1.52 -5.83
N ARG A 21 0.36 -1.77 -4.58
CA ARG A 21 0.79 -1.00 -3.41
C ARG A 21 2.30 -1.14 -3.17
N PHE A 22 2.82 -2.36 -3.21
CA PHE A 22 4.24 -2.62 -3.05
C PHE A 22 5.09 -1.94 -4.12
N GLU A 23 4.70 -2.09 -5.39
CA GLU A 23 5.40 -1.50 -6.54
C GLU A 23 5.44 0.03 -6.42
N ALA A 24 4.32 0.66 -6.05
CA ALA A 24 4.27 2.11 -5.82
C ALA A 24 5.29 2.58 -4.78
N LEU A 25 5.51 1.82 -3.71
CA LEU A 25 6.47 2.16 -2.66
C LEU A 25 7.91 1.88 -3.11
N ALA A 26 8.15 0.73 -3.74
CA ALA A 26 9.47 0.32 -4.22
C ALA A 26 10.02 1.27 -5.31
N GLU A 27 9.16 1.73 -6.23
CA GLU A 27 9.53 2.71 -7.27
C GLU A 27 10.02 4.04 -6.69
N ARG A 28 9.64 4.37 -5.45
CA ARG A 28 10.07 5.58 -4.73
C ARG A 28 11.32 5.37 -3.88
N GLY A 29 11.97 4.22 -4.01
CA GLY A 29 13.18 3.89 -3.27
C GLY A 29 12.94 3.44 -1.83
N CYS A 30 11.69 3.13 -1.46
CA CYS A 30 11.41 2.47 -0.19
C CYS A 30 12.12 1.11 -0.16
N PRO A 31 12.85 0.76 0.92
CA PRO A 31 13.42 -0.57 1.08
C PRO A 31 12.32 -1.63 0.97
N LEU A 32 12.60 -2.74 0.27
CA LEU A 32 11.57 -3.73 -0.06
C LEU A 32 10.88 -4.34 1.16
N GLY A 33 11.60 -4.51 2.27
CA GLY A 33 11.04 -4.97 3.53
C GLY A 33 9.97 -4.01 4.07
N ASP A 34 10.31 -2.72 4.15
CA ASP A 34 9.40 -1.68 4.64
C ASP A 34 8.24 -1.46 3.67
N ALA A 35 8.51 -1.52 2.36
CA ALA A 35 7.48 -1.41 1.33
C ALA A 35 6.42 -2.52 1.47
N LEU A 36 6.85 -3.75 1.78
CA LEU A 36 5.93 -4.87 1.99
C LEU A 36 5.11 -4.71 3.29
N VAL A 37 5.71 -4.17 4.34
CA VAL A 37 5.02 -3.86 5.60
C VAL A 37 3.98 -2.76 5.39
N ILE A 38 4.32 -1.66 4.73
CA ILE A 38 3.37 -0.58 4.45
C ILE A 38 2.27 -1.04 3.47
N ALA A 39 2.62 -1.81 2.45
CA ALA A 39 1.67 -2.35 1.48
C ALA A 39 0.62 -3.28 2.12
N SER A 40 0.98 -4.03 3.17
CA SER A 40 0.04 -4.93 3.86
C SER A 40 -0.94 -4.24 4.82
N HIS A 41 -0.65 -3.00 5.24
CA HIS A 41 -1.57 -2.18 6.06
C HIS A 41 -2.60 -1.49 5.15
N VAL A 42 -3.58 -2.26 4.67
CA VAL A 42 -4.59 -1.82 3.69
C VAL A 42 -5.54 -0.75 4.21
N GLU A 43 -5.62 -0.57 5.53
CA GLU A 43 -6.33 0.51 6.21
C GLU A 43 -5.68 1.89 6.00
N VAL A 44 -4.41 1.93 5.62
CA VAL A 44 -3.68 3.16 5.29
C VAL A 44 -3.85 3.49 3.81
N ASP A 45 -4.26 4.74 3.54
CA ASP A 45 -4.30 5.27 2.17
C ASP A 45 -2.89 5.27 1.57
N ILE A 46 -2.74 4.56 0.45
CA ILE A 46 -1.46 4.44 -0.23
C ILE A 46 -0.96 5.78 -0.75
N VAL A 47 -1.86 6.71 -1.10
CA VAL A 47 -1.52 8.05 -1.58
C VAL A 47 -0.87 8.87 -0.47
N ASP A 48 -1.36 8.76 0.75
CA ASP A 48 -0.78 9.45 1.92
C ASP A 48 0.58 8.87 2.30
N ALA A 49 0.71 7.53 2.32
CA ALA A 49 1.96 6.84 2.58
C ALA A 49 3.05 7.23 1.57
N VAL A 50 2.70 7.20 0.28
CA VAL A 50 3.53 7.69 -0.83
C VAL A 50 3.90 9.15 -0.63
N GLY A 51 2.93 10.01 -0.29
CA GLY A 51 3.18 11.43 -0.11
C GLY A 51 4.12 11.72 1.05
N LEU A 52 4.17 10.88 2.08
CA LEU A 52 5.19 10.96 3.13
C LEU A 52 6.58 10.58 2.62
N LEU A 53 6.71 9.47 1.89
CA LEU A 53 7.98 9.03 1.30
C LEU A 53 8.55 10.06 0.33
N ASP A 54 7.70 10.64 -0.53
CA ASP A 54 8.10 11.69 -1.49
C ASP A 54 8.59 12.97 -0.78
N ARG A 55 8.16 13.20 0.47
CA ARG A 55 8.63 14.30 1.34
C ARG A 55 9.90 13.94 2.11
N GLY A 56 10.47 12.75 1.92
CA GLY A 56 11.65 12.26 2.62
C GLY A 56 11.36 11.71 4.01
N CYS A 57 10.10 11.36 4.31
CA CYS A 57 9.78 10.62 5.53
C CYS A 57 10.50 9.26 5.48
N PRO A 58 11.24 8.88 6.54
CA PRO A 58 11.86 7.58 6.58
C PRO A 58 10.76 6.48 6.67
N PRO A 59 10.94 5.35 5.94
CA PRO A 59 9.89 4.32 5.79
C PRO A 59 9.33 3.76 7.10
N ASP A 60 10.16 3.61 8.12
CA ASP A 60 9.79 3.10 9.45
C ASP A 60 8.84 4.05 10.21
N LEU A 61 8.79 5.33 9.82
CA LEU A 61 7.91 6.33 10.43
C LEU A 61 6.59 6.54 9.65
N VAL A 62 6.44 5.94 8.47
CA VAL A 62 5.23 6.14 7.64
C VAL A 62 3.98 5.65 8.36
N LEU A 63 3.97 4.41 8.85
CA LEU A 63 2.79 3.85 9.55
C LEU A 63 2.51 4.58 10.87
N PRO A 64 3.50 4.83 11.75
CA PRO A 64 3.26 5.64 12.97
C PRO A 64 2.70 7.04 12.72
N THR A 65 2.95 7.62 11.55
CA THR A 65 2.47 8.98 11.21
C THR A 65 1.03 8.98 10.70
N LEU A 66 0.55 7.85 10.17
CA LEU A 66 -0.78 7.70 9.55
C LEU A 66 -1.78 6.92 10.43
N ALA A 67 -1.32 6.38 11.57
CA ALA A 67 -2.11 5.64 12.55
C ALA A 67 -2.84 6.53 13.58
#